data_AF-A0A554IA15-F1
#
_entry.id   AF-A0A554IA15-F1
#
_cell.length_a   1.000
_cell.length_b   1.000
_cell.length_c   1.000
_cell.angle_alpha   90.00
_cell.angle_beta   90.00
_cell.angle_gamma   90.00
#
_symmetry.space_group_name_H-M   'P 1'
#
loop_
_entity.id
_entity.type
_entity.pdbx_description
1 polymer ?
#
loop_
_entity_poly.entity_id
_entity_poly.type
_entity_poly.pdbx_seq_one_letter_code
_entity_poly.pdbx_strand_id
1 'polypeptide(L)'
;MSDEKDQEIKYEQENEDGDSVDLAKKIKKLKEKLKQCQQEKQEYLTGWQRCQADFINYKRRQEEQMDEWSKMFGGGLIRDLLPILDTLDAAIKNGSEDKGLLATREQLITILKRHGLEEIKAIDEKFNRD
;
A
#
# COMPACT_ATOMS: atom_id res chain seq x y z
N MET A 1 -11.19 -10.56 28.59
CA MET A 1 -10.28 -11.53 29.24
C MET A 1 -8.91 -10.85 29.26
N SER A 2 -8.65 -10.09 30.34
CA SER A 2 -7.70 -10.47 31.40
C SER A 2 -6.34 -9.83 31.08
N ASP A 3 -5.70 -8.98 31.88
CA ASP A 3 -5.93 -8.44 33.22
C ASP A 3 -5.27 -7.05 33.23
N GLU A 4 -6.03 -5.99 33.47
CA GLU A 4 -5.47 -4.72 33.94
C GLU A 4 -5.05 -4.94 35.39
N LYS A 5 -3.79 -5.33 35.61
CA LYS A 5 -3.18 -5.27 36.93
C LYS A 5 -2.75 -3.83 37.20
N ASP A 6 -3.72 -3.01 37.59
CA ASP A 6 -3.48 -1.80 38.37
C ASP A 6 -2.66 -2.19 39.60
N GLN A 7 -1.35 -1.93 39.55
CA GLN A 7 -0.51 -1.95 40.73
C GLN A 7 -0.79 -0.66 41.50
N GLU A 8 -1.82 -0.72 42.34
CA GLU A 8 -2.12 0.29 43.35
C GLU A 8 -0.87 0.54 44.20
N ILE A 9 -0.21 1.67 43.99
CA ILE A 9 0.94 2.10 44.79
C ILE A 9 0.41 2.57 46.14
N LYS A 10 0.32 1.66 47.10
CA LYS A 10 0.06 2.00 48.50
C LYS A 10 1.29 2.68 49.10
N TYR A 11 1.16 3.97 49.41
CA TYR A 11 2.09 4.71 50.24
C TYR A 11 1.79 4.42 51.71
N GLU A 12 2.63 3.62 52.37
CA GLU A 12 2.59 3.49 53.84
C GLU A 12 3.40 4.64 54.47
N GLN A 13 2.78 5.32 55.44
CA GLN A 13 3.36 6.45 56.18
C GLN A 13 4.55 6.02 57.04
N GLU A 14 5.55 6.91 57.12
CA GLU A 14 6.82 6.78 57.83
C GLU A 14 6.66 6.47 59.33
N ASN A 15 7.44 5.52 59.84
CA ASN A 15 7.79 5.41 61.25
C ASN A 15 9.32 5.46 61.38
N GLU A 16 9.79 6.30 62.28
CA GLU A 16 11.04 7.06 62.14
C GLU A 16 12.33 6.41 62.68
N ASP A 17 12.33 5.17 63.20
CA ASP A 17 13.49 4.72 64.01
C ASP A 17 14.00 3.27 63.81
N GLY A 18 13.98 2.74 62.57
CA GLY A 18 14.58 1.41 62.30
C GLY A 18 15.20 1.19 60.91
N ASP A 19 15.32 2.21 60.06
CA ASP A 19 14.90 2.07 58.66
C ASP A 19 16.01 2.03 57.58
N SER A 20 17.31 2.09 57.93
CA SER A 20 18.37 2.26 56.92
C SER A 20 18.57 1.05 55.98
N VAL A 21 18.37 -0.17 56.49
CA VAL A 21 18.56 -1.42 55.73
C VAL A 21 17.34 -1.74 54.84
N ASP A 22 16.14 -1.37 55.27
CA ASP A 22 14.91 -1.61 54.50
C ASP A 22 14.74 -0.58 53.37
N LEU A 23 15.11 0.69 53.61
CA LEU A 23 15.20 1.73 52.58
C LEU A 23 16.18 1.36 51.47
N ALA A 24 17.37 0.84 51.83
CA ALA A 24 18.37 0.40 50.86
C ALA A 24 17.87 -0.75 49.97
N LYS A 25 17.11 -1.71 50.54
CA LYS A 25 16.47 -2.80 49.79
C LYS A 25 15.37 -2.30 48.86
N LYS A 26 14.53 -1.36 49.32
CA LYS A 26 13.49 -0.70 48.50
C LYS A 26 14.11 0.05 47.31
N ILE A 27 15.16 0.83 47.55
CA ILE A 27 15.90 1.56 46.50
C ILE A 27 16.50 0.58 45.48
N LYS A 28 17.08 -0.54 45.93
CA LYS A 28 17.64 -1.55 45.03
C LYS A 28 16.57 -2.19 44.14
N LYS A 29 15.41 -2.57 44.70
CA LYS A 29 14.26 -3.08 43.95
C LYS A 29 13.72 -2.05 42.94
N LEU A 30 13.62 -0.78 43.32
CA LEU A 30 13.17 0.29 42.43
C LEU A 30 14.13 0.51 41.26
N LYS A 31 15.46 0.49 41.51
CA LYS A 31 16.46 0.58 40.43
C LYS A 31 16.38 -0.59 39.46
N GLU A 32 16.12 -1.79 39.97
CA GLU A 32 15.99 -3.00 39.16
C GLU A 32 14.73 -2.96 38.29
N LYS A 33 13.59 -2.56 38.86
CA LYS A 33 12.35 -2.31 38.11
C LYS A 33 12.51 -1.21 37.06
N LEU A 34 13.20 -0.13 37.40
CA LEU A 34 13.45 0.98 36.48
C LEU A 34 14.31 0.51 35.30
N LYS A 35 15.34 -0.29 35.56
CA LYS A 35 16.18 -0.89 34.51
C LYS A 35 15.37 -1.83 33.61
N GLN A 36 14.52 -2.68 34.17
CA GLN A 36 13.63 -3.56 33.39
C GLN A 36 12.68 -2.75 32.51
N CYS A 37 12.03 -1.73 33.07
CA CYS A 37 11.10 -0.87 32.33
C CYS A 37 11.79 -0.09 31.20
N GLN A 38 13.02 0.38 31.44
CA GLN A 38 13.83 1.01 30.38
C GLN A 38 14.17 0.04 29.26
N GLN A 39 14.48 -1.21 29.60
CA GLN A 39 14.80 -2.25 28.62
C GLN A 39 13.58 -2.63 27.78
N GLU A 40 12.44 -2.90 28.42
CA GLU A 40 11.16 -3.18 27.73
C GLU A 40 10.73 -2.03 26.83
N LYS A 41 10.85 -0.77 27.31
CA LYS A 41 10.58 0.41 26.50
C LYS A 41 11.44 0.43 25.23
N GLN A 42 12.73 0.13 25.36
CA GLN A 42 13.65 0.14 24.22
C GLN A 42 13.32 -0.98 23.24
N GLU A 43 12.98 -2.17 23.73
CA GLU A 43 12.56 -3.31 22.91
C GLU A 43 11.27 -2.98 22.13
N TYR A 44 10.26 -2.41 22.79
CA TYR A 44 9.02 -1.99 22.13
C TYR A 44 9.23 -0.87 21.11
N LEU A 45 10.06 0.13 21.44
CA LEU A 45 10.36 1.21 20.51
C LEU A 45 11.05 0.68 19.26
N THR A 46 12.01 -0.22 19.44
CA THR A 46 12.75 -0.84 18.33
C THR A 46 11.83 -1.71 17.47
N GLY A 47 10.97 -2.51 18.11
CA GLY A 47 9.95 -3.31 17.42
C GLY A 47 8.98 -2.45 16.62
N TRP A 48 8.49 -1.36 17.22
CA TRP A 48 7.59 -0.42 16.56
C TRP A 48 8.23 0.25 15.34
N GLN A 49 9.48 0.72 15.46
CA GLN A 49 10.22 1.32 14.34
C GLN A 49 10.40 0.33 13.19
N ARG A 50 10.69 -0.94 13.51
CA ARG A 50 10.81 -2.00 12.50
C ARG A 50 9.48 -2.27 11.80
N CYS A 51 8.40 -2.44 12.56
CA CYS A 51 7.06 -2.65 12.00
C CYS A 51 6.63 -1.47 11.12
N GLN A 52 6.96 -0.23 11.52
CA GLN A 52 6.68 0.96 10.72
C GLN A 52 7.46 0.94 9.40
N ALA A 53 8.75 0.59 9.44
CA ALA A 53 9.57 0.47 8.23
C ALA A 53 9.06 -0.64 7.31
N ASP A 54 8.71 -1.81 7.86
CA ASP A 54 8.15 -2.93 7.12
C ASP A 54 6.82 -2.55 6.47
N PHE A 55 5.96 -1.77 7.16
CA PHE A 55 4.71 -1.28 6.60
C PHE A 55 4.91 -0.30 5.45
N ILE A 56 5.84 0.65 5.57
CA ILE A 56 6.19 1.58 4.49
C ILE A 56 6.70 0.81 3.26
N ASN A 57 7.59 -0.17 3.48
CA ASN A 57 8.11 -1.02 2.41
C ASN A 57 7.01 -1.85 1.75
N TYR A 58 6.11 -2.43 2.55
CA TYR A 58 4.96 -3.17 2.06
C TYR A 58 4.05 -2.27 1.21
N LYS A 59 3.70 -1.07 1.70
CA LYS A 59 2.84 -0.13 0.98
C LYS A 59 3.43 0.23 -0.39
N ARG A 60 4.71 0.58 -0.43
CA ARG A 60 5.43 0.85 -1.70
C ARG A 60 5.36 -0.34 -2.66
N ARG A 61 5.63 -1.55 -2.16
CA ARG A 61 5.56 -2.78 -2.97
C ARG A 61 4.13 -3.08 -3.46
N GLN A 62 3.12 -2.77 -2.67
CA GLN A 62 1.73 -2.95 -3.09
C GLN A 62 1.36 -1.95 -4.20
N GLU A 63 1.74 -0.68 -4.06
CA GLU A 63 1.54 0.33 -5.10
C GLU A 63 2.21 -0.09 -6.42
N GLU A 64 3.48 -0.54 -6.36
CA GLU A 64 4.21 -1.06 -7.53
C GLU A 64 3.48 -2.26 -8.18
N GLN A 65 3.01 -3.22 -7.38
CA GLN A 65 2.27 -4.38 -7.89
C GLN A 65 0.91 -4.01 -8.50
N MET A 66 0.19 -3.03 -7.92
CA MET A 66 -1.07 -2.57 -8.48
C MET A 66 -0.86 -1.88 -9.83
N ASP A 67 0.21 -1.09 -9.97
CA ASP A 67 0.61 -0.50 -11.25
C ASP A 67 0.97 -1.56 -12.30
N GLU A 68 1.74 -2.59 -11.90
CA GLU A 68 2.06 -3.72 -12.77
C GLU A 68 0.81 -4.50 -13.19
N TRP A 69 -0.12 -4.75 -12.26
CA TRP A 69 -1.40 -5.40 -12.55
C TRP A 69 -2.25 -4.57 -13.50
N SER A 70 -2.34 -3.26 -13.30
CA SER A 70 -3.05 -2.36 -14.20
C SER A 70 -2.51 -2.44 -15.63
N LYS A 71 -1.17 -2.46 -15.77
CA LYS A 71 -0.49 -2.65 -17.07
C LYS A 71 -0.74 -4.03 -17.67
N MET A 72 -0.71 -5.08 -16.86
CA MET A 72 -0.82 -6.48 -17.32
C MET A 72 -2.27 -6.86 -17.69
N PHE A 73 -3.23 -6.59 -16.81
CA PHE A 73 -4.64 -6.94 -17.01
C PHE A 73 -5.30 -6.06 -18.07
N GLY A 74 -4.94 -4.78 -18.15
CA GLY A 74 -5.38 -3.90 -19.24
C GLY A 74 -4.92 -4.43 -20.59
N GLY A 75 -3.62 -4.75 -20.72
CA GLY A 75 -3.02 -5.12 -22.01
C GLY A 75 -3.61 -6.38 -22.66
N GLY A 76 -3.97 -7.40 -21.87
CA GLY A 76 -4.56 -8.63 -22.39
C GLY A 76 -5.96 -8.42 -22.96
N LEU A 77 -6.87 -7.84 -22.15
CA LEU A 77 -8.24 -7.59 -22.57
C LEU A 77 -8.30 -6.61 -23.76
N ILE A 78 -7.46 -5.56 -23.73
CA ILE A 78 -7.38 -4.59 -24.83
C ILE A 78 -6.92 -5.27 -26.12
N ARG A 79 -5.94 -6.17 -26.06
CA ARG A 79 -5.46 -6.92 -27.22
C ARG A 79 -6.57 -7.76 -27.85
N ASP A 80 -7.42 -8.36 -27.03
CA ASP A 80 -8.57 -9.16 -27.50
C ASP A 80 -9.70 -8.29 -28.08
N LEU A 81 -9.75 -7.00 -27.73
CA LEU A 81 -10.71 -6.03 -28.30
C LEU A 81 -10.25 -5.41 -29.62
N LEU A 82 -8.94 -5.38 -29.92
CA LEU A 82 -8.41 -4.79 -31.16
C LEU A 82 -9.01 -5.40 -32.44
N PRO A 83 -9.19 -6.74 -32.57
CA PRO A 83 -9.84 -7.32 -33.73
C PRO A 83 -11.27 -6.80 -33.97
N ILE A 84 -11.99 -6.43 -32.90
CA ILE A 84 -13.32 -5.84 -33.04
C ILE A 84 -13.22 -4.46 -33.68
N LEU A 85 -12.28 -3.63 -33.22
CA LEU A 85 -12.00 -2.34 -33.85
C LEU A 85 -11.60 -2.51 -35.32
N ASP A 86 -10.75 -3.48 -35.65
CA ASP A 86 -10.35 -3.78 -37.03
C ASP A 86 -11.56 -4.14 -37.92
N THR A 87 -12.51 -4.91 -37.40
CA THR A 87 -13.75 -5.25 -38.14
C THR A 87 -14.66 -4.05 -38.35
N LEU A 88 -14.77 -3.15 -37.37
CA LEU A 88 -15.52 -1.90 -37.50
C LEU A 88 -14.88 -1.01 -38.57
N ASP A 89 -13.55 -0.87 -38.54
CA ASP A 89 -12.79 -0.07 -39.50
C ASP A 89 -12.92 -0.61 -40.91
N ALA A 90 -12.86 -1.94 -41.07
CA ALA A 90 -13.07 -2.60 -42.36
C ALA A 90 -14.50 -2.37 -42.89
N ALA A 91 -15.52 -2.47 -42.05
CA ALA A 91 -16.91 -2.25 -42.44
C ALA A 91 -17.17 -0.80 -42.87
N ILE A 92 -16.59 0.18 -42.17
CA ILE A 92 -16.66 1.60 -42.55
C ILE A 92 -15.93 1.84 -43.87
N LYS A 93 -14.72 1.29 -44.02
CA LYS A 93 -13.92 1.43 -45.26
C LYS A 93 -14.60 0.82 -46.48
N ASN A 94 -15.39 -0.23 -46.29
CA ASN A 94 -16.18 -0.87 -47.35
C ASN A 94 -17.47 -0.11 -47.71
N GLY A 95 -17.68 1.11 -47.18
CA GLY A 95 -18.77 1.99 -47.57
C GLY A 95 -20.06 1.83 -46.76
N SER A 96 -19.97 1.24 -45.55
CA SER A 96 -21.12 1.25 -44.64
C SER A 96 -21.35 2.66 -44.10
N GLU A 97 -22.53 3.23 -44.37
CA GLU A 97 -22.96 4.55 -43.86
C GLU A 97 -23.79 4.44 -42.56
N ASP A 98 -23.75 3.28 -41.90
CA ASP A 98 -24.47 3.09 -40.65
C ASP A 98 -23.90 4.01 -39.55
N LYS A 99 -24.70 5.01 -39.15
CA LYS A 99 -24.37 5.96 -38.10
C LYS A 99 -24.13 5.28 -36.75
N GLY A 100 -24.80 4.16 -36.49
CA GLY A 100 -24.58 3.36 -35.29
C GLY A 100 -23.17 2.80 -35.26
N LEU A 101 -22.71 2.23 -36.37
CA LEU A 101 -21.38 1.66 -36.54
C LEU A 101 -20.28 2.71 -36.31
N LEU A 102 -20.42 3.91 -36.91
CA LEU A 102 -19.51 5.03 -36.73
C LEU A 102 -19.45 5.49 -35.26
N ALA A 103 -20.61 5.63 -34.62
CA ALA A 103 -20.70 6.03 -33.21
C ALA A 103 -20.07 4.99 -32.28
N THR A 104 -20.29 3.69 -32.53
CA THR A 104 -19.69 2.60 -31.73
C THR A 104 -18.17 2.58 -31.87
N ARG A 105 -17.63 2.80 -33.08
CA ARG A 105 -16.18 2.94 -33.28
C ARG A 105 -15.60 4.09 -32.46
N GLU A 106 -16.22 5.27 -32.54
CA GLU A 106 -15.72 6.46 -31.84
C GLU A 106 -15.81 6.30 -30.32
N GLN A 107 -16.87 5.67 -29.81
CA GLN A 107 -16.99 5.30 -28.40
C GLN A 107 -15.87 4.35 -27.98
N LEU A 108 -15.58 3.31 -28.77
CA LEU A 108 -14.52 2.36 -28.47
C LEU A 108 -13.15 3.03 -28.41
N ILE A 109 -12.82 3.89 -29.38
CA ILE A 109 -11.58 4.69 -29.38
C ILE A 109 -11.50 5.59 -28.15
N THR A 110 -12.61 6.25 -27.79
CA THR A 110 -12.68 7.11 -26.60
C THR A 110 -12.42 6.33 -25.31
N ILE A 111 -12.96 5.10 -25.21
CA ILE A 111 -12.72 4.21 -24.07
C ILE A 111 -11.23 3.84 -24.00
N LEU A 112 -10.61 3.43 -25.11
CA LEU A 112 -9.19 3.08 -25.15
C LEU A 112 -8.29 4.25 -24.72
N LYS A 113 -8.57 5.47 -25.21
CA LYS A 113 -7.87 6.70 -24.79
C LYS A 113 -7.98 6.97 -23.30
N ARG A 114 -9.17 6.77 -22.70
CA ARG A 114 -9.38 6.93 -21.26
C ARG A 114 -8.56 5.92 -20.43
N HIS A 115 -8.24 4.76 -21.00
CA HIS A 115 -7.35 3.76 -20.40
C HIS A 115 -5.86 3.99 -20.73
N GLY A 116 -5.51 5.16 -21.30
CA GLY A 116 -4.11 5.56 -21.55
C GLY A 116 -3.51 5.00 -22.84
N LEU A 117 -4.33 4.51 -23.77
CA LEU A 117 -3.89 3.99 -25.06
C LEU A 117 -4.07 5.03 -26.15
N GLU A 118 -3.06 5.18 -27.00
CA GLU A 118 -3.09 6.06 -28.16
C GLU A 118 -2.94 5.27 -29.46
N GLU A 119 -3.57 5.77 -30.52
CA GLU A 119 -3.42 5.20 -31.85
C GLU A 119 -2.05 5.56 -32.42
N ILE A 120 -1.32 4.57 -32.90
CA ILE A 120 -0.02 4.77 -33.55
C ILE A 120 -0.27 5.30 -34.97
N LYS A 121 0.27 6.48 -35.29
CA LYS A 121 0.19 7.03 -36.64
C LYS A 121 1.11 6.26 -37.58
N ALA A 122 0.51 5.46 -38.45
CA ALA A 122 1.27 4.64 -39.41
C ALA A 122 1.42 5.30 -40.80
N ILE A 123 0.57 6.27 -41.13
CA ILE A 123 0.57 6.92 -42.46
C ILE A 123 1.57 8.09 -42.43
N ASP A 124 2.53 8.09 -43.35
CA ASP A 124 3.62 9.08 -43.52
C ASP A 124 4.68 9.16 -42.40
N GLU A 125 4.69 8.23 -41.45
CA GLU A 125 5.77 8.12 -40.46
C GLU A 125 6.86 7.10 -40.90
N LYS A 126 8.13 7.37 -40.52
CA LYS A 126 9.21 6.40 -40.75
C LYS A 126 8.95 5.17 -39.89
N PHE A 127 8.94 4.00 -40.52
CA PHE A 127 8.80 2.73 -39.83
C PHE A 127 9.82 2.61 -38.68
N ASN A 128 9.31 2.44 -37.46
CA ASN A 128 10.09 2.06 -36.29
C ASN A 128 9.69 0.65 -35.88
N ARG A 129 10.69 -0.18 -35.53
CA ARG A 129 10.47 -1.55 -35.07
C ARG A 129 10.10 -1.61 -33.59
N ASP A 130 10.54 -0.62 -32.82
CA ASP A 130 10.31 -0.47 -31.39
C ASP A 130 9.01 0.30 -31.12
#